data_AF-A0A9Q3RZL7-F1
#
_entry.id   AF-A0A9Q3RZL7-F1
#
_cell.length_a   1.000
_cell.length_b   1.000
_cell.length_c   1.000
_cell.angle_alpha   90.00
_cell.angle_beta   90.00
_cell.angle_gamma   90.00
#
_symmetry.space_group_name_H-M   'P 1'
#
loop_
_entity.id
_entity.type
_entity.pdbx_description
1 polymer ?
#
loop_
_entity_poly.entity_id
_entity_poly.type
_entity_poly.pdbx_seq_one_letter_code
_entity_poly.pdbx_strand_id
1 'polypeptide(L)'
;MGHAKTSFKASVMAAAAIAMSAPGIVSAQSTIGARSGTGTHFHLMQLSVKSEEVPLQRFREETQTIRDCGDAREVGEALGADIRKNRWVPAWKIPKRVKAVLEEVETGQTTGVFSNEPGIMRVIVICHRL
;
A
#
# COMPACT_ATOMS: atom_id res chain seq x y z
N MET A 1 3.06 20.60 -50.42
CA MET A 1 4.45 21.07 -50.61
C MET A 1 4.68 22.24 -49.65
N GLY A 2 5.60 22.09 -48.72
CA GLY A 2 5.85 23.09 -47.67
C GLY A 2 6.85 22.53 -46.66
N HIS A 3 8.12 22.53 -47.06
CA HIS A 3 9.25 22.08 -46.25
C HIS A 3 9.60 23.14 -45.21
N ALA A 4 9.87 22.72 -43.97
CA ALA A 4 10.79 23.43 -43.08
C ALA A 4 11.48 22.42 -42.16
N LYS A 5 12.68 22.02 -42.57
CA LYS A 5 13.67 21.32 -41.74
C LYS A 5 14.40 22.39 -40.92
N THR A 6 14.41 22.29 -39.59
CA THR A 6 15.33 23.06 -38.75
C THR A 6 16.35 22.12 -38.10
N SER A 7 17.59 22.45 -38.40
CA SER A 7 18.82 21.70 -38.19
C SER A 7 19.35 21.92 -36.78
N PHE A 8 19.65 20.84 -36.05
CA PHE A 8 20.29 20.89 -34.74
C PHE A 8 21.81 20.89 -34.94
N LYS A 9 22.46 22.04 -34.75
CA LYS A 9 23.92 22.16 -34.82
C LYS A 9 24.54 21.73 -33.48
N ALA A 10 25.30 20.64 -33.52
CA ALA A 10 26.22 20.26 -32.46
C ALA A 10 27.32 21.33 -32.31
N SER A 11 27.56 21.77 -31.07
CA SER A 11 28.71 22.61 -30.73
C SER A 11 29.63 21.79 -29.83
N VAL A 12 30.82 21.48 -30.35
CA VAL A 12 31.93 20.89 -29.62
C VAL A 12 32.94 22.00 -29.35
N MET A 13 33.20 22.30 -28.08
CA MET A 13 34.43 22.95 -27.57
C MET A 13 34.64 22.38 -26.15
N ALA A 14 35.57 21.45 -25.93
CA ALA A 14 37.02 21.60 -25.79
C ALA A 14 37.46 22.21 -24.43
N ALA A 15 38.04 21.31 -23.61
CA ALA A 15 39.19 21.44 -22.70
C ALA A 15 39.28 22.58 -21.66
N ALA A 16 39.49 22.19 -20.39
CA ALA A 16 40.79 22.30 -19.67
C ALA A 16 40.60 22.30 -18.15
N ALA A 17 41.52 21.63 -17.45
CA ALA A 17 41.52 21.39 -16.00
C ALA A 17 41.90 22.63 -15.17
N ILE A 18 41.34 22.75 -13.96
CA ILE A 18 41.92 23.52 -12.85
C ILE A 18 41.75 22.70 -11.56
N ALA A 19 42.87 22.19 -11.04
CA ALA A 19 43.00 21.70 -9.69
C ALA A 19 43.45 22.86 -8.79
N MET A 20 42.65 23.24 -7.79
CA MET A 20 43.09 24.09 -6.68
C MET A 20 42.38 23.67 -5.39
N SER A 21 43.20 23.35 -4.39
CA SER A 21 42.90 22.95 -3.03
C SER A 21 42.61 24.16 -2.13
N ALA A 22 41.66 24.03 -1.19
CA ALA A 22 41.59 24.82 0.04
C ALA A 22 40.58 24.21 1.06
N PRO A 23 40.75 24.49 2.36
CA PRO A 23 40.49 23.55 3.46
C PRO A 23 39.06 23.56 4.01
N GLY A 24 38.55 22.34 4.25
CA GLY A 24 37.74 21.92 5.40
C GLY A 24 36.70 22.90 5.95
N ILE A 25 35.59 23.10 5.23
CA ILE A 25 34.36 23.65 5.81
C ILE A 25 33.60 22.55 6.53
N VAL A 26 33.37 22.82 7.80
CA VAL A 26 32.63 22.07 8.82
C VAL A 26 31.40 21.34 8.28
N SER A 27 31.30 20.05 8.60
CA SER A 27 30.01 19.39 8.81
C SER A 27 30.12 18.60 10.12
N ALA A 28 29.87 19.29 11.23
CA ALA A 28 29.39 18.63 12.45
C ALA A 28 28.00 18.09 12.12
N GLN A 29 27.92 16.89 11.54
CA GLN A 29 26.66 16.17 11.43
C GLN A 29 26.35 15.57 12.81
N SER A 30 25.84 16.42 13.69
CA SER A 30 24.89 15.98 14.70
C SER A 30 23.64 15.47 13.98
N THR A 31 23.49 14.15 13.87
CA THR A 31 22.17 13.53 13.82
C THR A 31 22.16 12.32 14.75
N ILE A 32 22.08 12.63 16.05
CA ILE A 32 21.32 11.79 16.96
C ILE A 32 19.91 11.67 16.36
N GLY A 33 19.48 10.45 16.08
CA GLY A 33 18.07 10.07 16.11
C GLY A 33 17.27 10.33 14.83
N ALA A 34 17.32 9.36 13.92
CA ALA A 34 16.08 8.90 13.27
C ALA A 34 16.10 7.37 13.26
N ARG A 35 15.92 6.75 14.43
CA ARG A 35 15.16 5.49 14.45
C ARG A 35 13.75 5.88 14.03
N SER A 36 13.51 6.06 12.73
CA SER A 36 12.17 5.96 12.15
C SER A 36 11.61 4.70 12.76
N GLY A 37 10.57 4.80 13.60
CA GLY A 37 10.06 3.67 14.35
C GLY A 37 9.87 2.50 13.40
N THR A 38 10.75 1.50 13.50
CA THR A 38 10.88 0.38 12.56
C THR A 38 9.78 -0.64 12.86
N GLY A 39 8.54 -0.18 12.87
CA GLY A 39 7.36 -1.02 13.00
C GLY A 39 6.76 -1.19 11.62
N THR A 40 6.38 -2.41 11.25
CA THR A 40 5.55 -2.64 10.07
C THR A 40 4.21 -1.94 10.27
N HIS A 41 3.78 -1.18 9.27
CA HIS A 41 2.47 -0.56 9.21
C HIS A 41 1.67 -1.18 8.06
N PHE A 42 0.38 -1.35 8.28
CA PHE A 42 -0.54 -1.87 7.28
C PHE A 42 -1.53 -0.81 6.85
N HIS A 43 -1.80 -0.78 5.55
CA HIS A 43 -3.00 -0.15 5.00
C HIS A 43 -4.00 -1.27 4.76
N LEU A 44 -5.11 -1.24 5.49
CA LEU A 44 -6.12 -2.29 5.46
C LEU A 44 -7.43 -1.76 4.89
N MET A 45 -8.13 -2.60 4.14
CA MET A 45 -9.54 -2.42 3.83
C MET A 45 -10.32 -3.57 4.43
N GLN A 46 -11.37 -3.27 5.18
CA GLN A 46 -12.29 -4.27 5.70
C GLN A 46 -13.61 -4.15 4.95
N LEU A 47 -14.15 -5.29 4.52
CA LEU A 47 -15.50 -5.41 3.99
C LEU A 47 -16.33 -6.14 5.03
N SER A 48 -17.52 -5.62 5.36
CA SER A 48 -18.41 -6.23 6.34
C SER A 48 -19.85 -6.29 5.81
N VAL A 49 -20.47 -7.46 5.89
CA VAL A 49 -21.87 -7.67 5.47
C VAL A 49 -22.65 -8.35 6.60
N LYS A 50 -23.96 -8.14 6.65
CA LYS A 50 -24.83 -8.92 7.53
C LYS A 50 -25.13 -10.26 6.86
N SER A 51 -25.05 -11.36 7.63
CA SER A 51 -25.31 -12.71 7.12
C SER A 51 -26.76 -12.95 6.70
N GLU A 52 -27.67 -12.08 7.15
CA GLU A 52 -29.09 -12.08 6.75
C GLU A 52 -29.29 -11.49 5.35
N GLU A 53 -28.41 -10.58 4.93
CA GLU A 53 -28.50 -9.86 3.65
C GLU A 53 -27.69 -10.56 2.55
N VAL A 54 -26.55 -11.15 2.92
CA VAL A 54 -25.63 -11.83 1.99
C VAL A 54 -25.34 -13.25 2.50
N PRO A 55 -25.67 -14.31 1.74
CA PRO A 55 -25.30 -15.68 2.10
C PRO A 55 -23.79 -15.85 2.22
N LEU A 56 -23.32 -16.63 3.22
CA LEU A 56 -21.89 -16.89 3.44
C LEU A 56 -21.17 -17.39 2.18
N GLN A 57 -21.80 -18.30 1.43
CA GLN A 57 -21.20 -18.86 0.23
C GLN A 57 -20.94 -17.78 -0.83
N ARG A 58 -21.93 -16.93 -1.10
CA ARG A 58 -21.78 -15.78 -2.01
C ARG A 58 -20.69 -14.83 -1.54
N PHE A 59 -20.69 -14.48 -0.25
CA PHE A 59 -19.66 -13.60 0.31
C PHE A 59 -18.25 -14.16 0.12
N ARG A 60 -18.07 -15.47 0.35
CA ARG A 60 -16.78 -16.16 0.15
C ARG A 60 -16.36 -16.18 -1.32
N GLU A 61 -17.25 -16.55 -2.22
CA GLU A 61 -16.95 -16.65 -3.66
C GLU A 61 -16.56 -15.28 -4.24
N GLU A 62 -17.33 -14.25 -3.94
CA GLU A 62 -17.10 -12.89 -4.44
C GLU A 62 -15.79 -12.31 -3.90
N THR A 63 -15.53 -12.46 -2.59
CA THR A 63 -14.30 -11.93 -1.97
C THR A 63 -13.04 -12.69 -2.35
N GLN A 64 -13.15 -13.92 -2.86
CA GLN A 64 -12.02 -14.66 -3.43
C GLN A 64 -11.58 -14.13 -4.79
N THR A 65 -12.42 -13.35 -5.48
CA THR A 65 -12.04 -12.78 -6.79
C THR A 65 -11.04 -11.62 -6.64
N ILE A 66 -11.05 -10.94 -5.49
CA ILE A 66 -10.26 -9.73 -5.21
C ILE A 66 -8.76 -9.96 -5.44
N ARG A 67 -8.16 -9.15 -6.33
CA ARG A 67 -6.72 -9.16 -6.63
C ARG A 67 -6.00 -7.94 -6.06
N ASP A 68 -6.72 -6.84 -5.88
CA ASP A 68 -6.21 -5.62 -5.28
C ASP A 68 -7.29 -4.84 -4.49
N CYS A 69 -6.90 -3.69 -3.92
CA CYS A 69 -7.83 -2.87 -3.15
C CYS A 69 -8.81 -2.03 -4.00
N GLY A 70 -8.61 -1.95 -5.31
CA GLY A 70 -9.61 -1.49 -6.27
C GLY A 70 -10.74 -2.51 -6.39
N ASP A 71 -10.40 -3.76 -6.68
CA ASP A 71 -11.37 -4.88 -6.73
C ASP A 71 -12.12 -5.02 -5.41
N ALA A 72 -11.42 -4.91 -4.27
CA ALA A 72 -12.03 -5.01 -2.95
C ALA A 72 -13.14 -3.98 -2.74
N ARG A 73 -12.94 -2.76 -3.27
CA ARG A 73 -13.96 -1.71 -3.21
C ARG A 73 -15.14 -2.05 -4.10
N GLU A 74 -14.90 -2.48 -5.34
CA GLU A 74 -15.96 -2.81 -6.30
C GLU A 74 -16.81 -3.99 -5.83
N VAL A 75 -16.16 -5.07 -5.36
CA VAL A 75 -16.83 -6.22 -4.74
C VAL A 75 -17.60 -5.80 -3.49
N GLY A 76 -17.01 -4.95 -2.64
CA GLY A 76 -17.69 -4.41 -1.46
C GLY A 76 -18.95 -3.62 -1.81
N GLU A 77 -18.87 -2.74 -2.81
CA GLU A 77 -20.00 -1.94 -3.31
C GLU A 77 -21.10 -2.86 -3.89
N ALA A 78 -20.74 -3.86 -4.69
CA ALA A 78 -21.68 -4.81 -5.28
C ALA A 78 -22.42 -5.68 -4.24
N LEU A 79 -21.76 -5.97 -3.11
CA LEU A 79 -22.32 -6.74 -2.00
C LEU A 79 -23.10 -5.88 -0.99
N GLY A 80 -23.11 -4.55 -1.14
CA GLY A 80 -23.69 -3.64 -0.13
C GLY A 80 -22.92 -3.65 1.19
N ALA A 81 -21.61 -3.94 1.17
CA ALA A 81 -20.80 -4.05 2.37
C ALA A 81 -20.51 -2.69 3.02
N ASP A 82 -20.35 -2.66 4.35
CA ASP A 82 -19.66 -1.58 5.05
C ASP A 82 -18.16 -1.67 4.73
N ILE A 83 -17.65 -0.68 4.00
CA ILE A 83 -16.25 -0.61 3.57
C ILE A 83 -15.49 0.34 4.49
N ARG A 84 -14.58 -0.22 5.31
CA ARG A 84 -13.71 0.58 6.19
C ARG A 84 -12.26 0.53 5.73
N LYS A 85 -11.70 1.70 5.44
CA LYS A 85 -10.28 1.85 5.09
C LYS A 85 -9.51 2.39 6.29
N ASN A 86 -8.48 1.67 6.72
CA ASN A 86 -7.55 2.13 7.74
C ASN A 86 -6.13 2.17 7.16
N ARG A 87 -5.64 3.39 6.87
CA ARG A 87 -4.36 3.61 6.20
C ARG A 87 -3.16 3.59 7.15
N TRP A 88 -3.34 3.44 8.46
CA TRP A 88 -2.21 3.44 9.37
C TRP A 88 -2.48 2.53 10.57
N VAL A 89 -2.30 1.24 10.33
CA VAL A 89 -2.42 0.22 11.37
C VAL A 89 -1.03 -0.30 11.72
N PRO A 90 -0.42 0.14 12.82
CA PRO A 90 0.84 -0.43 13.25
C PRO A 90 0.65 -1.90 13.67
N ALA A 91 1.56 -2.79 13.26
CA ALA A 91 1.44 -4.23 13.46
C ALA A 91 1.21 -4.64 14.91
N TRP A 92 1.75 -3.88 15.88
CA TRP A 92 1.60 -4.15 17.31
C TRP A 92 0.21 -3.81 17.87
N LYS A 93 -0.60 -2.98 17.18
CA LYS A 93 -2.01 -2.74 17.53
C LYS A 93 -2.94 -3.82 17.00
N ILE A 94 -2.46 -4.71 16.14
CA ILE A 94 -3.28 -5.78 15.56
C ILE A 94 -3.38 -6.94 16.56
N PRO A 95 -4.59 -7.46 16.85
CA PRO A 95 -4.76 -8.64 17.68
C PRO A 95 -3.93 -9.82 17.15
N LYS A 96 -3.26 -10.57 18.04
CA LYS A 96 -2.30 -11.64 17.66
C LYS A 96 -2.85 -12.64 16.63
N ARG A 97 -4.11 -13.06 16.78
CA ARG A 97 -4.79 -13.97 15.85
C ARG A 97 -4.90 -13.37 14.44
N VAL A 98 -5.36 -12.13 14.35
CA VAL A 98 -5.52 -11.43 13.07
C VAL A 98 -4.15 -11.13 12.46
N LYS A 99 -3.17 -10.77 13.29
CA LYS A 99 -1.81 -10.51 12.85
C LYS A 99 -1.19 -11.72 12.14
N ALA A 100 -1.31 -12.92 12.71
CA ALA A 100 -0.79 -14.14 12.08
C ALA A 100 -1.40 -14.38 10.68
N VAL A 101 -2.72 -14.22 10.55
CA VAL A 101 -3.41 -14.34 9.26
C VAL A 101 -2.92 -13.26 8.28
N LEU A 102 -2.79 -12.01 8.73
CA LEU A 102 -2.29 -10.93 7.89
C LEU A 102 -0.82 -11.12 7.52
N GLU A 103 -0.01 -11.84 8.28
CA GLU A 103 1.38 -12.14 7.90
C GLU A 103 1.45 -13.12 6.73
N GLU A 104 0.48 -14.04 6.63
CA GLU A 104 0.38 -15.07 5.57
C GLU A 104 -0.30 -14.58 4.28
N VAL A 105 -1.22 -13.63 4.37
CA VAL A 105 -1.98 -13.12 3.22
C VAL A 105 -1.15 -12.15 2.37
N GLU A 106 -1.03 -12.37 1.08
CA GLU A 106 -0.29 -11.46 0.20
C GLU A 106 -0.96 -10.06 0.09
N THR A 107 -0.16 -9.03 -0.21
CA THR A 107 -0.71 -7.69 -0.52
C THR A 107 -1.63 -7.77 -1.74
N GLY A 108 -2.80 -7.14 -1.66
CA GLY A 108 -3.87 -7.19 -2.65
C GLY A 108 -4.83 -8.37 -2.46
N GLN A 109 -4.45 -9.40 -1.68
CA GLN A 109 -5.31 -10.55 -1.40
C GLN A 109 -6.15 -10.34 -0.12
N THR A 110 -7.17 -11.19 0.00
CA THR A 110 -8.12 -11.16 1.12
C THR A 110 -7.82 -12.23 2.14
N THR A 111 -8.09 -11.94 3.40
CA THR A 111 -8.16 -12.97 4.44
C THR A 111 -9.34 -13.91 4.17
N GLY A 112 -9.30 -15.10 4.78
CA GLY A 112 -10.52 -15.89 4.95
C GLY A 112 -11.61 -15.08 5.69
N VAL A 113 -12.87 -15.47 5.49
CA VAL A 113 -14.00 -14.85 6.19
C VAL A 113 -13.89 -15.12 7.68
N PHE A 114 -13.99 -14.06 8.49
CA PHE A 114 -14.04 -14.16 9.94
C PHE A 114 -15.25 -13.40 10.50
N SER A 115 -15.69 -13.81 11.68
CA SER A 115 -16.81 -13.20 12.40
C SER A 115 -16.45 -13.09 13.87
N ASN A 116 -16.39 -11.85 14.38
CA ASN A 116 -16.19 -11.55 15.80
C ASN A 116 -17.51 -11.20 16.51
N GLU A 117 -18.60 -11.05 15.74
CA GLU A 117 -19.92 -10.65 16.19
C GLU A 117 -20.95 -11.51 15.45
N PRO A 118 -21.93 -12.12 16.15
CA PRO A 118 -22.97 -12.90 15.51
C PRO A 118 -23.67 -12.09 14.42
N GLY A 119 -23.90 -12.71 13.27
CA GLY A 119 -24.63 -12.07 12.17
C GLY A 119 -23.80 -11.14 11.27
N ILE A 120 -22.51 -10.89 11.56
CA ILE A 120 -21.66 -10.06 10.70
C ILE A 120 -20.45 -10.87 10.21
N MET A 121 -20.28 -10.90 8.89
CA MET A 121 -19.16 -11.56 8.20
C MET A 121 -18.19 -10.50 7.68
N ARG A 122 -16.88 -10.78 7.79
CA ARG A 122 -15.84 -9.82 7.44
C ARG A 122 -14.69 -10.47 6.70
N VAL A 123 -14.07 -9.70 5.83
CA VAL A 123 -12.74 -9.97 5.27
C VAL A 123 -11.87 -8.74 5.42
N ILE A 124 -10.56 -8.95 5.51
CA ILE A 124 -9.56 -7.87 5.47
C ILE A 124 -8.74 -8.04 4.20
N VAL A 125 -8.48 -6.95 3.51
CA VAL A 125 -7.60 -6.87 2.34
C VAL A 125 -6.40 -6.02 2.72
N ILE A 126 -5.19 -6.52 2.44
CA ILE A 126 -3.96 -5.77 2.68
C ILE A 126 -3.69 -4.90 1.46
N CYS A 127 -3.93 -3.60 1.56
CA CYS A 127 -3.66 -2.68 0.46
C CYS A 127 -2.17 -2.35 0.32
N HIS A 128 -1.49 -2.14 1.45
CA HIS A 128 -0.05 -1.87 1.49
C HIS A 128 0.55 -2.37 2.79
N ARG A 129 1.85 -2.70 2.74
CA ARG A 129 2.72 -2.93 3.89
C ARG A 129 3.90 -1.96 3.80
N LEU A 130 4.16 -1.24 4.89
CA LEU A 130 5.22 -0.23 5.00
C LEU A 130 6.14 -0.53 6.19
#